data_AF-A0A3N0EN41-F1
#
_entry.id   AF-A0A3N0EN41-F1
#
_cell.length_a   1.000
_cell.length_b   1.000
_cell.length_c   1.000
_cell.angle_alpha   90.00
_cell.angle_beta   90.00
_cell.angle_gamma   90.00
#
_symmetry.space_group_name_H-M   'P 1'
#
loop_
_entity.id
_entity.type
_entity.pdbx_description
1 polymer ?
#
loop_
_entity_poly.entity_id
_entity_poly.type
_entity_poly.pdbx_seq_one_letter_code
_entity_poly.pdbx_strand_id
1 'polypeptide(L)'
;QVGGYPEYKGKPYKDSDGDGLPDKWEKKYGLDPRDPSDANGDVNGDGYTNIEKYINGIDPTVKVDWKDPENNTDTLQGVKGGLLQ
;
A
#
# COMPACT_ATOMS: atom_id res chain seq x y z
N GLN A 1 6.90 26.99 21.25
CA GLN A 1 5.89 26.89 20.18
C GLN A 1 6.53 26.10 19.05
N VAL A 2 6.24 24.80 18.96
CA VAL A 2 6.85 23.93 17.93
C VAL A 2 6.16 24.24 16.59
N GLY A 3 6.95 24.56 15.57
CA GLY A 3 6.47 24.97 14.26
C GLY A 3 5.47 23.96 13.71
N GLY A 4 4.26 24.44 13.42
CA GLY A 4 3.16 23.63 12.91
C GLY A 4 3.54 22.87 11.66
N TYR A 5 2.92 21.70 11.48
CA TYR A 5 3.10 20.85 10.32
C TYR A 5 3.01 21.67 9.02
N PRO A 6 3.86 21.40 8.01
CA PRO A 6 3.78 22.08 6.73
C PRO A 6 2.38 21.92 6.14
N GLU A 7 1.84 23.03 5.63
CA GLU A 7 0.52 23.06 5.00
C GLU A 7 0.58 22.24 3.71
N TYR A 8 0.00 21.03 3.72
CA TYR A 8 -0.04 20.16 2.56
C TYR A 8 -0.99 20.75 1.51
N LYS A 9 -0.44 21.40 0.48
CA LYS A 9 -1.19 21.97 -0.66
C LYS A 9 -1.71 20.92 -1.66
N GLY A 10 -1.92 19.68 -1.20
CA GLY A 10 -2.46 18.60 -2.01
C GLY A 10 -3.98 18.55 -1.89
N LYS A 11 -4.68 18.20 -2.97
CA LYS A 11 -6.07 17.76 -2.86
C LYS A 11 -6.04 16.33 -2.31
N PRO A 12 -6.58 16.07 -1.11
CA PRO A 12 -6.66 14.71 -0.61
C PRO A 12 -7.46 13.85 -1.59
N TYR A 13 -7.09 12.58 -1.68
CA TYR A 13 -7.90 11.63 -2.43
C TYR A 13 -9.29 11.53 -1.78
N LYS A 14 -10.30 11.23 -2.61
CA LYS A 14 -11.64 10.96 -2.12
C LYS A 14 -11.65 9.55 -1.56
N ASP A 15 -12.07 9.44 -0.32
CA ASP A 15 -12.25 8.23 0.48
C ASP A 15 -13.66 8.39 1.07
N SER A 16 -14.58 7.50 0.69
CA SER A 16 -16.02 7.68 0.87
C SER A 16 -16.56 7.05 2.15
N ASP A 17 -15.89 6.02 2.66
CA ASP A 17 -16.22 5.33 3.91
C ASP A 17 -15.20 5.61 5.03
N GLY A 18 -14.08 6.26 4.71
CA GLY A 18 -13.15 6.81 5.68
C GLY A 18 -12.19 5.76 6.25
N ASP A 19 -11.91 4.70 5.49
CA ASP A 19 -11.06 3.59 5.95
C ASP A 19 -9.58 3.77 5.63
N GLY A 20 -9.23 4.84 4.90
CA GLY A 20 -7.87 5.17 4.49
C GLY A 20 -7.52 4.75 3.06
N LEU A 21 -8.44 4.11 2.33
CA LEU A 21 -8.30 3.79 0.92
C LEU A 21 -8.97 4.84 0.03
N PRO A 22 -8.34 5.25 -1.09
CA PRO A 22 -9.02 6.08 -2.07
C PRO A 22 -10.10 5.32 -2.87
N ASP A 23 -11.27 5.94 -3.09
CA ASP A 23 -12.36 5.43 -3.95
C ASP A 23 -11.88 4.87 -5.29
N LYS A 24 -10.87 5.55 -5.87
CA LYS A 24 -10.33 5.21 -7.19
C LYS A 24 -9.45 3.97 -7.11
N TRP A 25 -8.72 3.80 -6.01
CA TRP A 25 -7.85 2.65 -5.79
C TRP A 25 -8.71 1.42 -5.52
N GLU A 26 -9.71 1.55 -4.66
CA GLU A 26 -10.66 0.47 -4.35
C GLU A 26 -11.36 -0.04 -5.61
N LYS A 27 -11.95 0.86 -6.40
CA LYS A 27 -12.58 0.51 -7.69
C LYS A 27 -11.62 -0.14 -8.68
N LYS A 28 -10.35 0.24 -8.66
CA LYS A 28 -9.33 -0.32 -9.56
C LYS A 28 -9.07 -1.79 -9.22
N TYR A 29 -9.11 -2.15 -7.94
CA TYR A 29 -8.80 -3.50 -7.46
C TYR A 29 -10.02 -4.33 -7.04
N GLY A 30 -11.23 -3.83 -7.30
CA GLY A 30 -12.48 -4.57 -7.09
C GLY A 30 -12.99 -4.56 -5.65
N LEU A 31 -12.54 -3.59 -4.85
CA LEU A 31 -13.04 -3.30 -3.50
C LEU A 31 -14.26 -2.36 -3.55
N ASP A 32 -14.96 -2.18 -2.44
CA ASP A 32 -16.16 -1.36 -2.33
C ASP A 32 -15.88 -0.05 -1.55
N PRO A 33 -15.88 1.12 -2.22
CA PRO A 33 -15.73 2.46 -1.61
C PRO A 33 -16.81 2.87 -0.59
N ARG A 34 -17.59 1.93 -0.09
CA ARG A 34 -18.63 2.13 0.89
C ARG A 34 -18.56 1.09 2.01
N ASP A 35 -17.59 0.19 1.96
CA ASP A 35 -17.36 -0.84 2.97
C ASP A 35 -16.02 -0.60 3.68
N PRO A 36 -16.03 0.12 4.82
CA PRO A 36 -14.80 0.47 5.51
C PRO A 36 -14.09 -0.73 6.15
N SER A 37 -14.69 -1.93 6.08
CA SER A 37 -14.04 -3.14 6.56
C SER A 37 -13.06 -3.73 5.54
N ASP A 38 -13.16 -3.34 4.27
CA ASP A 38 -12.37 -3.92 3.21
C ASP A 38 -10.90 -3.46 3.22
N ALA A 39 -10.58 -2.26 3.76
CA ALA A 39 -9.20 -1.86 4.05
C ALA A 39 -8.44 -2.88 4.89
N ASN A 40 -9.09 -3.46 5.90
CA ASN A 40 -8.52 -4.49 6.78
C ASN A 40 -8.66 -5.90 6.20
N GLY A 41 -9.38 -6.05 5.09
CA GLY A 41 -9.49 -7.30 4.36
C GLY A 41 -8.20 -7.64 3.61
N ASP A 42 -8.12 -8.89 3.16
CA ASP A 42 -7.03 -9.38 2.32
C ASP A 42 -7.64 -9.98 1.05
N VAL A 43 -7.66 -9.18 -0.02
CA VAL A 43 -8.37 -9.53 -1.26
C VAL A 43 -7.77 -10.76 -1.97
N ASN A 44 -6.50 -11.09 -1.74
CA ASN A 44 -5.80 -12.20 -2.40
C ASN A 44 -5.38 -13.35 -1.45
N GLY A 45 -5.57 -13.17 -0.14
CA GLY A 45 -5.30 -14.18 0.87
C GLY A 45 -3.80 -14.49 1.04
N ASP A 46 -2.91 -13.53 0.81
CA ASP A 46 -1.45 -13.67 1.02
C ASP A 46 -0.98 -13.23 2.42
N GLY A 47 -1.87 -12.72 3.26
CA GLY A 47 -1.62 -12.33 4.63
C GLY A 47 -1.38 -10.83 4.83
N TYR A 48 -1.44 -10.01 3.79
CA TYR A 48 -1.37 -8.54 3.90
C TYR A 48 -2.72 -7.91 3.64
N THR A 49 -3.07 -6.94 4.48
CA THR A 49 -4.30 -6.16 4.34
C THR A 49 -4.25 -5.24 3.11
N ASN A 50 -5.41 -4.88 2.58
CA ASN A 50 -5.52 -3.98 1.43
C ASN A 50 -4.89 -2.62 1.72
N ILE A 51 -5.04 -2.09 2.95
CA ILE A 51 -4.42 -0.84 3.37
C ILE A 51 -2.89 -0.90 3.41
N GLU A 52 -2.31 -2.00 3.90
CA GLU A 52 -0.86 -2.19 3.89
C GLU A 52 -0.32 -2.21 2.45
N LYS A 53 -1.04 -2.88 1.54
CA LYS A 53 -0.66 -2.93 0.12
C LYS A 53 -0.76 -1.56 -0.54
N TYR A 54 -1.80 -0.78 -0.22
CA TYR A 54 -1.94 0.60 -0.71
C TYR A 54 -0.76 1.49 -0.26
N ILE A 55 -0.42 1.47 1.02
CA ILE A 55 0.66 2.30 1.60
C ILE A 55 2.02 1.91 1.02
N ASN A 56 2.26 0.63 0.78
CA ASN A 56 3.51 0.13 0.21
C ASN A 56 3.54 0.18 -1.33
N GLY A 57 2.46 0.60 -2.00
CA GLY A 57 2.37 0.61 -3.45
C GLY A 57 2.39 -0.79 -4.10
N ILE A 58 1.99 -1.82 -3.34
CA ILE A 58 1.90 -3.21 -3.79
C ILE A 58 0.56 -3.41 -4.51
N ASP A 59 0.55 -4.23 -5.56
CA ASP A 59 -0.69 -4.62 -6.22
C ASP A 59 -1.47 -5.60 -5.32
N PRO A 60 -2.66 -5.23 -4.81
CA PRO A 60 -3.42 -6.07 -3.89
C PRO A 60 -3.96 -7.35 -4.52
N THR A 61 -4.00 -7.45 -5.85
CA THR A 61 -4.51 -8.64 -6.56
C THR A 61 -3.42 -9.67 -6.84
N VAL A 62 -2.15 -9.30 -6.70
CA VAL A 62 -1.01 -10.21 -6.93
C VAL A 62 -0.65 -10.92 -5.64
N LYS A 63 -0.91 -12.23 -5.59
CA LYS A 63 -0.56 -13.06 -4.43
C LYS A 63 0.95 -13.30 -4.40
N VAL A 64 1.60 -12.93 -3.29
CA VAL A 64 3.02 -13.25 -3.07
C VAL A 64 3.13 -14.38 -2.05
N ASP A 65 3.93 -15.41 -2.37
CA ASP A 65 4.28 -16.42 -1.37
C ASP A 65 5.51 -15.96 -0.58
N TRP A 66 5.28 -15.40 0.61
CA TRP A 66 6.34 -14.89 1.48
C TRP A 66 7.24 -15.99 2.07
N LYS A 67 6.87 -17.27 1.91
CA LYS A 67 7.71 -18.41 2.30
C LYS A 67 8.66 -18.81 1.19
N ASP A 68 8.43 -18.35 -0.04
CA ASP A 68 9.33 -18.59 -1.16
C ASP A 68 10.53 -17.63 -1.06
N PRO A 69 11.76 -18.15 -0.88
CA PRO A 69 12.96 -17.31 -0.83
C PRO A 69 13.18 -16.50 -2.11
N GLU A 70 12.63 -16.93 -3.26
CA GLU A 70 12.74 -16.20 -4.53
C GLU A 70 11.99 -14.86 -4.50
N ASN A 71 10.94 -14.73 -3.66
CA ASN A 71 10.19 -13.48 -3.49
C ASN A 71 10.88 -12.49 -2.53
N ASN A 72 11.87 -12.95 -1.76
CA ASN A 72 12.64 -12.10 -0.85
C ASN A 72 13.81 -11.42 -1.59
N THR A 73 13.47 -10.60 -2.58
CA THR A 73 14.46 -9.88 -3.38
C THR A 73 14.87 -8.60 -2.67
N ASP A 74 16.13 -8.49 -2.27
CA ASP A 74 16.71 -7.21 -1.87
C ASP A 74 16.91 -6.35 -3.12
N THR A 75 16.10 -5.32 -3.27
CA THR A 75 16.20 -4.34 -4.37
C THR A 75 17.57 -3.62 -4.42
N LEU A 76 18.39 -3.73 -3.37
CA LEU A 76 19.76 -3.22 -3.31
C LEU A 76 20.82 -4.24 -3.74
N GLN A 77 20.50 -5.52 -3.92
CA GLN A 77 21.48 -6.51 -4.43
C GLN A 77 21.81 -6.29 -5.91
N GLY A 78 20.95 -5.58 -6.65
CA GLY A 78 21.16 -5.23 -8.05
C GLY A 78 22.00 -3.97 -8.29
N VAL A 79 22.25 -3.14 -7.27
CA VAL A 79 23.14 -1.99 -7.40
C VAL A 79 24.58 -2.49 -7.28
N LYS A 80 25.23 -2.73 -8.43
CA LYS A 80 26.69 -2.86 -8.51
C LYS A 80 27.32 -1.56 -8.00
N GLY A 81 27.72 -1.57 -6.73
CA GLY A 81 28.27 -0.41 -6.04
C GLY A 81 27.52 -0.19 -4.74
N GLY A 82 27.68 -1.13 -3.80
CA GLY A 82 27.18 -0.99 -2.45
C GLY A 82 27.57 0.36 -1.86
N LEU A 83 26.71 0.84 -0.97
CA LEU A 83 26.78 2.12 -0.27
C LEU A 83 27.95 2.15 0.74
N LEU A 84 29.16 1.93 0.24
CA LEU A 84 30.44 2.04 0.92
C LEU A 84 31.47 2.55 -0.10
N GLN A 85 31.51 3.87 -0.27
CA GLN A 85 32.70 4.64 -0.62
C GLN A 85 32.56 6.04 -0.03
#